data_AF-J4KQI9-F1
#
_entry.id   AF-J4KQI9-F1
#
_cell.length_a   1.000
_cell.length_b   1.000
_cell.length_c   1.000
_cell.angle_alpha   90.00
_cell.angle_beta   90.00
_cell.angle_gamma   90.00
#
_symmetry.space_group_name_H-M   'P 1'
#
loop_
_entity.id
_entity.type
_entity.pdbx_description
1 polymer ?
#
loop_
_entity_poly.entity_id
_entity_poly.type
_entity_poly.pdbx_seq_one_letter_code
_entity_poly.pdbx_strand_id
1 'polypeptide(L)'
;MDAAPVLKSTHSRTLDLPPSCLQFCRKYPSYFVIGTYNLQREEGGAPEMVETEPGVEKKSQNRNGSLLVFDIGEESTPKLSLIQTISQPSALLDIRFNNEIEQSQDILAAISSVMILGRMFSTSNANGIQY
;
A
#
# COMPACT_ATOMS: atom_id res chain seq x y z
N MET A 1 7.54 -13.71 40.42
CA MET A 1 7.57 -13.72 38.95
C MET A 1 6.54 -12.71 38.50
N ASP A 2 6.95 -11.48 38.19
CA ASP A 2 6.03 -10.47 37.65
C ASP A 2 5.62 -10.91 36.24
N ALA A 3 4.31 -11.04 36.03
CA ALA A 3 3.75 -11.31 34.70
C ALA A 3 4.03 -10.09 33.82
N ALA A 4 4.61 -10.33 32.64
CA ALA A 4 4.87 -9.25 31.68
C ALA A 4 3.56 -8.51 31.35
N PRO A 5 3.59 -7.17 31.22
CA PRO A 5 2.39 -6.38 30.97
C PRO A 5 1.72 -6.79 29.65
N VAL A 6 0.41 -7.00 29.69
CA VAL A 6 -0.40 -7.36 28.52
C VAL A 6 -0.56 -6.13 27.62
N LEU A 7 0.08 -6.17 26.45
CA LEU A 7 -0.08 -5.12 25.43
C LEU A 7 -1.48 -5.20 24.82
N LYS A 8 -2.25 -4.11 24.94
CA LYS A 8 -3.56 -3.96 24.29
C LYS A 8 -3.42 -3.06 23.07
N SER A 9 -4.12 -3.42 21.99
CA SER A 9 -4.21 -2.59 20.80
C SER A 9 -4.98 -1.30 21.11
N THR A 10 -4.40 -0.15 20.76
CA THR A 10 -5.07 1.15 20.85
C THR A 10 -6.07 1.34 19.70
N HIS A 11 -5.74 0.85 18.51
CA HIS A 11 -6.56 0.97 17.30
C HIS A 11 -6.48 -0.32 16.48
N SER A 12 -7.61 -0.76 15.95
CA SER A 12 -7.68 -1.85 14.98
C SER A 12 -8.58 -1.44 13.82
N ARG A 13 -8.14 -1.75 12.60
CA ARG A 13 -8.88 -1.43 11.38
C ARG A 13 -8.73 -2.55 10.38
N THR A 14 -9.86 -3.02 9.88
CA THR A 14 -9.93 -3.98 8.78
C THR A 14 -9.84 -3.22 7.46
N LEU A 15 -9.00 -3.71 6.55
CA LEU A 15 -8.88 -3.18 5.19
C LEU A 15 -9.72 -4.03 4.22
N ASP A 16 -10.21 -3.40 3.16
CA ASP A 16 -11.02 -4.10 2.14
C ASP A 16 -10.16 -5.05 1.29
N LEU A 17 -8.91 -4.68 1.04
CA LEU A 17 -7.93 -5.49 0.33
C LEU A 17 -6.82 -5.96 1.28
N PRO A 18 -6.28 -7.17 1.06
CA PRO A 18 -5.12 -7.65 1.78
C PRO A 18 -3.93 -6.67 1.73
N PRO A 19 -3.36 -6.27 2.89
CA PRO A 19 -2.13 -5.48 2.92
C PRO A 19 -0.93 -6.33 2.49
N SER A 20 -0.07 -5.80 1.61
CA SER A 20 1.20 -6.43 1.20
C SER A 20 2.42 -5.79 1.83
N CYS A 21 2.45 -4.46 1.92
CA CYS A 21 3.60 -3.71 2.43
C CYS A 21 3.14 -2.44 3.17
N LEU A 22 3.99 -1.94 4.08
CA LEU A 22 3.72 -0.74 4.88
C LEU A 22 5.01 0.04 5.11
N GLN A 23 4.93 1.37 5.06
CA GLN A 23 6.05 2.21 5.47
C GLN A 23 5.63 3.57 6.02
N PHE A 24 6.32 4.01 7.07
CA PHE A 24 6.24 5.38 7.59
C PHE A 24 7.07 6.36 6.77
N CYS A 25 6.57 7.59 6.64
CA CYS A 25 7.34 8.69 6.08
C CYS A 25 8.26 9.28 7.15
N ARG A 26 9.57 9.38 6.90
CA ARG A 26 10.51 9.99 7.86
C ARG A 26 10.28 11.49 8.04
N LYS A 27 9.91 12.18 6.95
CA LYS A 27 9.62 13.63 6.96
C LYS A 27 8.33 13.94 7.72
N TYR A 28 7.36 13.03 7.69
CA TYR A 28 6.08 13.16 8.37
C TYR A 28 5.78 11.90 9.21
N PRO A 29 6.32 11.79 10.43
CA PRO A 29 6.30 10.55 11.21
C PRO A 29 4.91 10.04 11.60
N SER A 30 3.90 10.91 11.61
CA SER A 30 2.51 10.49 11.86
C SER A 30 1.86 9.79 10.66
N TYR A 31 2.46 9.93 9.47
CA TYR A 31 1.92 9.38 8.23
C TYR A 31 2.61 8.07 7.87
N PHE A 32 1.79 7.12 7.43
CA PHE A 32 2.27 5.88 6.82
C PHE A 32 1.42 5.49 5.63
N VAL A 33 2.04 4.71 4.75
CA VAL A 33 1.41 4.22 3.53
C VAL A 33 1.33 2.72 3.61
N ILE A 34 0.20 2.15 3.20
CA ILE A 34 0.00 0.72 3.01
C ILE A 34 -0.16 0.46 1.51
N GLY A 35 0.63 -0.48 0.99
CA GLY A 35 0.35 -1.10 -0.29
C GLY A 35 -0.55 -2.32 -0.11
N THR A 36 -1.50 -2.50 -1.02
CA THR A 36 -2.38 -3.67 -1.03
C THR A 36 -2.20 -4.48 -2.31
N TYR A 37 -2.73 -5.70 -2.27
CA TYR A 37 -2.81 -6.56 -3.43
C TYR A 37 -4.20 -7.19 -3.52
N ASN A 38 -4.64 -7.41 -4.76
CA ASN A 38 -5.86 -8.10 -5.09
C ASN A 38 -5.55 -9.08 -6.21
N LEU A 39 -5.68 -10.38 -5.92
CA LEU A 39 -5.46 -11.45 -6.88
C LEU A 39 -6.83 -12.00 -7.28
N GLN A 40 -7.43 -11.45 -8.31
CA GLN A 40 -8.64 -12.03 -8.89
C GLN A 40 -8.22 -13.07 -9.92
N ARG A 41 -8.58 -14.33 -9.67
CA ARG A 41 -8.71 -15.30 -10.76
C ARG A 41 -10.06 -15.02 -11.40
N GLU A 42 -10.11 -14.95 -12.73
CA GLU A 42 -11.41 -15.00 -13.41
C GLU A 42 -12.07 -16.34 -13.07
N GLU A 43 -13.06 -16.32 -12.17
CA GLU A 43 -13.97 -17.44 -11.94
C GLU A 43 -14.85 -17.62 -13.18
N GLY A 44 -14.27 -18.27 -14.19
CA GLY A 44 -14.94 -18.76 -15.40
C GLY A 44 -14.27 -20.03 -15.96
N GLY A 45 -13.32 -20.61 -15.23
CA GLY A 45 -12.75 -21.92 -15.57
C GLY A 45 -13.44 -23.02 -14.79
N ALA A 46 -14.19 -23.87 -15.48
CA ALA A 46 -14.64 -25.18 -15.01
C ALA A 46 -13.50 -25.94 -14.29
N PRO A 47 -13.82 -26.84 -13.33
CA PRO A 47 -12.81 -27.57 -12.57
C PRO A 47 -11.95 -28.41 -13.51
N GLU A 48 -10.65 -28.41 -13.24
CA GLU A 48 -9.64 -29.11 -14.02
C GLU A 48 -9.98 -30.59 -14.22
N MET A 49 -10.30 -30.93 -15.46
CA MET A 49 -10.01 -32.21 -16.10
C MET A 49 -9.76 -31.86 -17.56
N VAL A 50 -8.52 -31.81 -18.04
CA VAL A 50 -7.95 -32.73 -19.05
C VAL A 50 -6.47 -32.40 -19.28
N GLU A 51 -5.76 -33.44 -19.66
CA GLU A 51 -4.34 -33.58 -19.97
C GLU A 51 -3.83 -32.62 -21.07
N THR A 52 -2.56 -32.22 -20.90
CA THR A 52 -1.55 -31.87 -21.92
C THR A 52 -1.99 -31.39 -23.31
N GLU A 53 -1.92 -30.07 -23.55
CA GLU A 53 -1.80 -29.48 -24.91
C GLU A 53 -0.86 -28.24 -24.87
N PRO A 54 0.11 -28.08 -25.80
CA PRO A 54 1.05 -26.97 -25.81
C PRO A 54 0.45 -25.76 -26.52
N GLY A 55 -0.33 -24.96 -25.80
CA GLY A 55 -0.94 -23.75 -26.40
C GLY A 55 -1.84 -22.93 -25.49
N VAL A 56 -1.73 -23.08 -24.17
CA VAL A 56 -2.63 -22.39 -23.23
C VAL A 56 -2.23 -20.92 -23.11
N GLU A 57 -3.01 -20.05 -23.76
CA GLU A 57 -3.05 -18.63 -23.43
C GLU A 57 -3.26 -18.50 -21.91
N LYS A 58 -2.25 -17.96 -21.22
CA LYS A 58 -2.26 -17.79 -19.77
C LYS A 58 -3.47 -16.93 -19.42
N LYS A 59 -4.53 -17.53 -18.86
CA LYS A 59 -5.69 -16.82 -18.29
C LYS A 59 -5.17 -15.62 -17.50
N SER A 60 -5.57 -14.44 -17.93
CA SER A 60 -5.11 -13.17 -17.38
C SER A 60 -5.56 -13.08 -15.93
N GLN A 61 -4.65 -13.39 -15.00
CA GLN A 61 -4.90 -13.13 -13.60
C GLN A 61 -4.89 -11.61 -13.40
N ASN A 62 -6.04 -11.03 -13.04
CA ASN A 62 -6.11 -9.61 -12.74
C ASN A 62 -5.47 -9.37 -11.37
N ARG A 63 -4.30 -8.73 -11.39
CA ARG A 63 -3.49 -8.45 -10.21
C ARG A 63 -3.52 -6.95 -9.97
N ASN A 64 -4.55 -6.38 -9.35
CA ASN A 64 -4.57 -4.94 -9.03
C ASN A 64 -4.27 -4.70 -7.55
N GLY A 65 -4.23 -3.44 -7.14
CA GLY A 65 -3.96 -3.05 -5.75
C GLY A 65 -4.29 -1.60 -5.49
N SER A 66 -3.90 -1.11 -4.31
CA SER A 66 -4.06 0.29 -3.92
C SER A 66 -2.96 0.74 -2.95
N LEU A 67 -2.67 2.04 -2.98
CA LEU A 67 -1.91 2.73 -1.93
C LEU A 67 -2.91 3.43 -1.01
N LEU A 68 -2.81 3.14 0.28
CA LEU A 68 -3.63 3.75 1.32
C LEU A 68 -2.73 4.63 2.19
N VAL A 69 -3.02 5.92 2.27
CA VAL A 69 -2.30 6.87 3.13
C VAL A 69 -3.08 7.04 4.41
N PHE A 70 -2.44 6.76 5.55
CA PHE A 70 -3.00 6.93 6.88
C PHE A 70 -2.23 7.98 7.66
N ASP A 71 -2.93 8.64 8.58
CA ASP A 71 -2.37 9.48 9.63
C ASP A 71 -2.75 8.86 10.98
N ILE A 72 -1.77 8.68 11.87
CA ILE A 72 -1.97 8.16 13.23
C ILE A 72 -2.21 9.28 14.26
N GLY A 73 -2.11 10.54 13.84
CA GLY A 73 -2.23 11.69 14.73
C GLY A 73 -0.98 11.90 15.58
N GLU A 74 -1.12 12.74 16.61
CA GLU A 74 -0.03 13.05 17.54
C GLU A 74 0.07 12.01 18.67
N GLU A 75 1.25 11.92 19.29
CA GLU A 75 1.53 10.98 20.39
C GLU A 75 0.58 11.17 21.59
N SER A 76 0.18 12.42 21.86
CA SER A 76 -0.73 12.80 22.93
C SER A 76 -2.17 12.33 22.70
N THR A 77 -2.58 12.19 21.44
CA THR A 77 -3.96 11.87 21.04
C THR A 77 -3.96 11.02 19.76
N PRO A 78 -3.56 9.74 19.87
CA PRO A 78 -3.47 8.87 18.70
C PRO A 78 -4.87 8.71 18.09
N LYS A 79 -4.99 8.98 16.79
CA LYS A 79 -6.23 8.83 16.03
C LYS A 79 -5.90 8.30 14.65
N LEU A 80 -6.22 7.03 14.41
CA LEU A 80 -6.01 6.41 13.10
C LEU A 80 -7.04 6.88 12.08
N SER A 81 -6.61 7.64 11.07
CA SER A 81 -7.46 8.16 10.00
C SER A 81 -6.92 7.78 8.62
N LEU A 82 -7.83 7.45 7.69
CA LEU A 82 -7.48 7.18 6.29
C LEU A 82 -7.59 8.50 5.53
N ILE A 83 -6.48 8.97 4.99
CA ILE A 83 -6.38 10.25 4.29
C ILE A 83 -6.67 10.08 2.80
N GLN A 84 -6.12 9.03 2.19
CA GLN A 84 -6.25 8.83 0.75
C GLN A 84 -6.17 7.36 0.35
N THR A 85 -6.89 7.01 -0.72
CA THR A 85 -6.76 5.73 -1.41
C THR A 85 -6.43 6.01 -2.88
N ILE A 86 -5.37 5.40 -3.40
CA ILE A 86 -4.94 5.53 -4.80
C ILE A 86 -4.92 4.14 -5.42
N SER A 87 -5.85 3.87 -6.33
CA SER A 87 -5.91 2.61 -7.07
C SER A 87 -4.68 2.43 -7.96
N GLN A 88 -4.13 1.22 -7.97
CA GLN A 88 -2.99 0.83 -8.78
C GLN A 88 -3.41 -0.25 -9.78
N PRO A 89 -2.91 -0.18 -11.04
CA PRO A 89 -3.26 -1.17 -12.07
C PRO A 89 -2.65 -2.55 -11.77
N SER A 90 -1.64 -2.59 -10.90
CA SER A 90 -0.90 -3.78 -10.49
C SER A 90 -0.89 -3.92 -8.96
N ALA A 91 -0.77 -5.16 -8.46
CA ALA A 91 -0.56 -5.43 -7.04
C ALA A 91 0.77 -4.84 -6.55
N LEU A 92 0.78 -4.26 -5.35
CA LEU A 92 2.02 -3.72 -4.78
C LEU A 92 2.79 -4.79 -4.00
N LEU A 93 4.09 -4.83 -4.20
CA LEU A 93 5.00 -5.81 -3.60
C LEU A 93 5.88 -5.18 -2.53
N ASP A 94 6.36 -3.95 -2.78
CA ASP A 94 7.17 -3.18 -1.84
C ASP A 94 6.97 -1.68 -2.07
N ILE A 95 7.17 -0.91 -1.01
CA ILE A 95 7.14 0.56 -1.04
C ILE A 95 8.29 1.11 -0.22
N ARG A 96 9.00 2.11 -0.76
CA ARG A 96 10.18 2.70 -0.15
C ARG A 96 10.18 4.22 -0.30
N PHE A 97 10.13 4.95 0.82
CA PHE A 97 10.47 6.36 0.89
C PHE A 97 11.97 6.55 0.67
N ASN A 98 12.34 7.63 0.00
CA ASN A 98 13.74 8.02 -0.10
C ASN A 98 14.23 8.45 1.28
N ASN A 99 15.27 7.79 1.80
CA ASN A 99 15.84 8.15 3.10
C ASN A 99 17.19 8.87 2.98
N GLU A 100 17.78 8.91 1.79
CA GLU A 100 19.16 9.38 1.57
C GLU A 100 19.24 10.88 1.32
N ILE A 101 18.23 11.44 0.64
CA ILE A 101 18.24 12.86 0.23
C ILE A 101 17.14 13.60 1.00
N GLU A 102 17.55 14.45 1.94
CA GLU A 102 16.65 15.22 2.82
C GLU A 102 15.55 15.97 2.05
N GLN A 103 15.88 16.60 0.92
CA GLN A 103 14.91 17.37 0.12
C GLN A 103 13.84 16.50 -0.56
N SER A 104 13.97 15.18 -0.53
CA SER A 104 13.07 14.25 -1.22
C SER A 104 12.57 13.10 -0.33
N GLN A 105 12.63 13.28 0.99
CA GLN A 105 12.16 12.26 1.95
C GLN A 105 10.66 11.96 1.89
N ASP A 106 9.90 12.77 1.16
CA ASP A 106 8.48 12.58 0.83
C ASP A 106 8.24 11.83 -0.49
N ILE A 107 9.30 11.51 -1.25
CA ILE A 107 9.17 10.72 -2.47
C ILE A 107 9.08 9.24 -2.10
N LEU A 108 7.97 8.61 -2.51
CA LEU A 108 7.73 7.18 -2.39
C LEU A 108 7.96 6.47 -3.73
N ALA A 109 8.82 5.46 -3.71
CA ALA A 109 8.94 4.47 -4.78
C ALA A 109 8.03 3.27 -4.47
N ALA A 110 7.29 2.80 -5.46
CA ALA A 110 6.47 1.60 -5.35
C ALA A 110 6.94 0.55 -6.36
N ILE A 111 7.07 -0.70 -5.91
CA ILE A 111 7.35 -1.87 -6.73
C ILE A 111 6.04 -2.64 -6.86
N SER A 112 5.67 -2.95 -8.10
CA SER A 112 4.43 -3.66 -8.40
C SER A 112 4.68 -4.97 -9.16
N SER A 113 3.68 -5.86 -9.17
CA SER A 113 3.79 -7.22 -9.73
C SER A 113 3.99 -7.28 -11.24
N VAL A 114 3.68 -6.19 -11.94
CA VAL A 114 4.07 -5.96 -13.33
C VAL A 114 5.20 -4.95 -13.23
N MET A 115 6.40 -5.28 -13.71
CA MET A 115 7.61 -4.49 -13.51
C MET A 115 7.43 -3.05 -14.03
N ILE A 116 6.92 -2.16 -13.18
CA ILE A 116 6.69 -0.74 -13.42
C ILE A 116 7.26 0.01 -12.21
N LEU A 117 8.21 0.89 -12.50
CA LEU A 117 8.78 1.85 -11.55
C LEU A 117 7.94 3.14 -11.66
N GLY A 118 7.10 3.40 -10.67
CA GLY A 118 6.28 4.63 -10.60
C GLY A 118 6.84 5.64 -9.60
N ARG A 119 6.91 6.92 -9.97
CA ARG A 119 7.15 8.04 -9.05
C ARG A 119 5.79 8.60 -8.63
N MET A 120 5.47 8.56 -7.33
CA MET A 120 4.32 9.27 -6.79
C MET A 120 4.77 10.67 -6.35
N PHE A 121 4.28 11.72 -7.02
CA PHE A 121 4.50 13.10 -6.63
C PHE A 121 3.46 13.47 -5.58
N SER A 122 3.89 13.63 -4.32
CA SER A 122 3.09 14.32 -3.31
C SER A 122 3.26 15.82 -3.51
N THR A 123 2.32 16.48 -4.17
CA THR A 123 2.31 17.95 -4.20
C THR A 123 1.80 18.45 -2.85
N SER A 124 2.71 18.79 -1.93
CA SER A 124 2.35 19.66 -0.81
C SER A 124 2.08 21.06 -1.38
N ASN A 125 0.83 21.37 -1.69
CA ASN A 125 0.43 22.74 -2.00
C ASN A 125 0.36 23.54 -0.70
N ALA A 126 1.53 23.92 -0.19
CA ALA A 126 1.67 25.01 0.76
C ALA A 126 2.10 26.22 -0.05
N ASN A 127 1.13 27.00 -0.55
CA ASN A 127 1.15 28.46 -0.63
C ASN A 127 -0.08 28.95 -1.38
N GLY A 128 -0.99 29.58 -0.64
CA GLY A 128 -1.90 30.55 -1.25
C GLY A 128 -1.07 31.72 -1.75
N ILE A 129 -1.13 32.01 -3.06
CA ILE A 129 -0.88 33.33 -3.60
C ILE A 129 -1.97 33.59 -4.65
N GLN A 130 -2.79 34.59 -4.33
CA GLN A 130 -3.67 35.34 -5.22
C GLN A 130 -2.86 35.91 -6.39
N TYR A 131 -3.36 35.80 -7.62
CA TYR A 131 -3.79 36.91 -8.51
C TYR A 131 -4.40 36.32 -9.78
#